data_AF-A0A381PRN5-F1
#
_entry.id   AF-A0A381PRN5-F1
#
_cell.length_a   1.000
_cell.length_b   1.000
_cell.length_c   1.000
_cell.angle_alpha   90.00
_cell.angle_beta   90.00
_cell.angle_gamma   90.00
#
_symmetry.space_group_name_H-M   'P 1'
#
loop_
_entity.id
_entity.type
_entity.pdbx_description
1 polymer ?
#
loop_
_entity_poly.entity_id
_entity_poly.type
_entity_poly.pdbx_seq_one_letter_code
_entity_poly.pdbx_strand_id
1 'polypeptide(L)'
;TRHQQPATTTDPPIPTTSPPPAVAASDSMSTTSTEPEKTATTIIPPTTTTAAPPTTEFVAPTVAITRFGIPVRVSEVTDQSWLVIDPCGDAKEVSTAFPVRETEVVLDPGHGGKDPGARGPTGLKESELNLRVALAVSQRLQEKEIRTLLTRTGDYYIELDERVALGDAANSAALVSIHHNAPIAAASNTPGTEVFAQTGDNQSARLAGLLHEHVFEALSTIENLQWTSRWDAGALRVVNSEGADAYSLVRKPQTTNALLEIAYLASPSEGQFLATDEYVQLIAHPIATAIETFLTTDQLGTPLLNRPRVHNPSGGRRTCPTVDLE
;
A
#
# COMPACT_ATOMS: atom_id res chain seq x y z
N THR A 1 -59.52 7.88 30.42
CA THR A 1 -59.79 6.93 29.32
C THR A 1 -58.69 7.03 28.28
N ARG A 2 -57.68 6.14 28.35
CA ARG A 2 -57.28 5.16 27.32
C ARG A 2 -55.99 4.49 27.80
N HIS A 3 -56.10 3.21 28.12
CA HIS A 3 -55.00 2.35 28.55
C HIS A 3 -54.07 2.01 27.38
N GLN A 4 -52.78 1.94 27.69
CA GLN A 4 -51.76 1.26 26.87
C GLN A 4 -51.88 -0.26 27.06
N GLN A 5 -51.70 -1.01 25.98
CA GLN A 5 -51.47 -2.46 25.95
C GLN A 5 -50.17 -2.72 25.18
N PRO A 6 -49.33 -3.70 25.58
CA PRO A 6 -48.04 -3.95 24.96
C PRO A 6 -48.14 -4.87 23.74
N ALA A 7 -47.29 -4.62 22.75
CA ALA A 7 -47.16 -5.42 21.54
C ALA A 7 -46.27 -6.65 21.79
N THR A 8 -46.78 -7.82 21.40
CA THR A 8 -46.08 -9.11 21.40
C THR A 8 -45.31 -9.31 20.09
N THR A 9 -44.06 -9.77 20.23
CA THR A 9 -43.14 -10.20 19.17
C THR A 9 -43.50 -11.59 18.64
N THR A 10 -43.46 -11.78 17.32
CA THR A 10 -43.55 -13.09 16.66
C THR A 10 -42.37 -13.26 15.71
N ASP A 11 -41.51 -14.23 15.99
CA ASP A 11 -40.40 -14.63 15.11
C ASP A 11 -40.88 -15.47 13.91
N PRO A 12 -40.25 -15.34 12.72
CA PRO A 12 -40.52 -16.17 11.55
C PRO A 12 -39.80 -17.54 11.61
N PRO A 13 -40.32 -18.58 10.91
CA PRO A 13 -39.86 -19.95 11.04
C PRO A 13 -38.57 -20.26 10.25
N ILE A 14 -37.78 -21.19 10.80
CA ILE A 14 -36.55 -21.77 10.24
C ILE A 14 -36.88 -22.80 9.15
N PRO A 15 -36.22 -22.79 7.97
CA PRO A 15 -36.38 -23.84 6.97
C PRO A 15 -35.45 -25.04 7.26
N THR A 16 -36.01 -26.24 7.25
CA THR A 16 -35.32 -27.53 7.35
C THR A 16 -34.90 -28.03 5.96
N THR A 17 -33.63 -28.41 5.80
CA THR A 17 -33.11 -29.07 4.59
C THR A 17 -32.74 -30.53 4.88
N SER A 18 -33.38 -31.46 4.19
CA SER A 18 -33.10 -32.90 4.23
C SER A 18 -31.83 -33.28 3.44
N PRO A 19 -31.10 -34.33 3.82
CA PRO A 19 -29.90 -34.79 3.11
C PRO A 19 -30.23 -35.68 1.90
N PRO A 20 -29.35 -35.73 0.87
CA PRO A 20 -29.50 -36.64 -0.27
C PRO A 20 -29.04 -38.07 0.05
N PRO A 21 -29.58 -39.09 -0.64
CA PRO A 21 -29.24 -40.50 -0.39
C PRO A 21 -27.95 -40.93 -1.12
N ALA A 22 -27.22 -41.83 -0.47
CA ALA A 22 -26.07 -42.55 -1.01
C ALA A 22 -26.51 -43.69 -1.94
N VAL A 23 -25.77 -43.93 -3.03
CA VAL A 23 -25.87 -45.14 -3.84
C VAL A 23 -24.49 -45.77 -3.94
N ALA A 24 -24.40 -47.02 -3.49
CA ALA A 24 -23.22 -47.87 -3.54
C ALA A 24 -23.31 -48.86 -4.72
N ALA A 25 -22.13 -49.37 -5.08
CA ALA A 25 -21.72 -50.18 -6.21
C ALA A 25 -22.38 -51.56 -6.41
N SER A 26 -22.22 -52.11 -7.62
CA SER A 26 -21.87 -53.49 -8.01
C SER A 26 -22.16 -53.68 -9.52
N ASP A 27 -21.60 -54.57 -10.36
CA ASP A 27 -20.42 -55.42 -10.38
C ASP A 27 -20.29 -56.00 -11.83
N SER A 28 -19.13 -56.59 -12.13
CA SER A 28 -18.93 -57.77 -13.00
C SER A 28 -18.85 -57.68 -14.55
N MET A 29 -17.63 -57.97 -15.02
CA MET A 29 -17.17 -59.00 -16.00
C MET A 29 -17.92 -59.26 -17.33
N SER A 30 -17.18 -59.19 -18.45
CA SER A 30 -16.58 -60.39 -19.11
C SER A 30 -16.28 -60.18 -20.62
N THR A 31 -15.01 -60.44 -21.00
CA THR A 31 -14.49 -61.05 -22.25
C THR A 31 -15.14 -60.77 -23.62
N THR A 32 -14.34 -60.37 -24.62
CA THR A 32 -14.18 -61.15 -25.88
C THR A 32 -12.85 -60.82 -26.57
N SER A 33 -12.24 -61.88 -27.10
CA SER A 33 -11.02 -62.01 -27.89
C SER A 33 -11.09 -61.37 -29.28
N THR A 34 -9.95 -60.85 -29.78
CA THR A 34 -9.58 -60.90 -31.20
C THR A 34 -8.07 -60.70 -31.38
N GLU A 35 -7.45 -61.61 -32.13
CA GLU A 35 -6.06 -61.63 -32.62
C GLU A 35 -6.13 -61.86 -34.16
N PRO A 36 -5.11 -61.63 -35.02
CA PRO A 36 -3.87 -60.82 -34.95
C PRO A 36 -3.74 -59.82 -36.13
N GLU A 37 -2.76 -58.91 -36.08
CA GLU A 37 -2.01 -58.56 -37.31
C GLU A 37 -0.53 -58.29 -36.99
N LYS A 38 0.35 -59.02 -37.69
CA LYS A 38 1.81 -58.95 -37.56
C LYS A 38 2.31 -57.77 -38.39
N THR A 39 2.72 -56.69 -37.74
CA THR A 39 3.50 -55.62 -38.38
C THR A 39 4.87 -55.53 -37.72
N ALA A 40 5.91 -55.85 -38.50
CA ALA A 40 7.29 -55.72 -38.09
C ALA A 40 7.60 -54.24 -37.80
N THR A 41 7.82 -53.91 -36.53
CA THR A 41 8.24 -52.57 -36.10
C THR A 41 9.74 -52.59 -35.86
N THR A 42 10.49 -51.92 -36.72
CA THR A 42 11.90 -51.60 -36.51
C THR A 42 12.02 -50.70 -35.29
N ILE A 43 12.64 -51.19 -34.23
CA ILE A 43 12.92 -50.42 -33.01
C ILE A 43 14.08 -49.46 -33.34
N ILE A 44 13.76 -48.19 -33.53
CA ILE A 44 14.74 -47.10 -33.51
C ILE A 44 14.95 -46.74 -32.02
N PRO A 45 16.20 -46.76 -31.50
CA PRO A 45 16.44 -46.37 -30.11
C PRO A 45 16.07 -44.90 -29.91
N PRO A 46 15.44 -44.52 -28.78
CA PRO A 46 15.11 -43.13 -28.52
C PRO A 46 16.41 -42.34 -28.40
N THR A 47 16.62 -41.39 -29.29
CA THR A 47 17.68 -40.39 -29.17
C THR A 47 17.32 -39.54 -27.96
N THR A 48 18.06 -39.73 -26.87
CA THR A 48 17.93 -38.90 -25.68
C THR A 48 18.54 -37.54 -26.00
N THR A 49 17.73 -36.63 -26.52
CA THR A 49 18.09 -35.21 -26.57
C THR A 49 18.06 -34.72 -25.13
N THR A 50 19.23 -34.66 -24.49
CA THR A 50 19.41 -33.94 -23.23
C THR A 50 18.99 -32.49 -23.46
N ALA A 51 17.80 -32.13 -22.98
CA ALA A 51 17.38 -30.73 -22.93
C ALA A 51 18.40 -29.98 -22.08
N ALA A 52 18.99 -28.92 -22.64
CA ALA A 52 19.81 -28.01 -21.87
C ALA A 52 19.00 -27.50 -20.67
N PRO A 53 19.62 -27.34 -19.49
CA PRO A 53 18.93 -26.77 -18.33
C PRO A 53 18.35 -25.40 -18.72
N PRO A 54 17.17 -25.01 -18.21
CA PRO A 54 16.61 -23.70 -18.48
C PRO A 54 17.63 -22.65 -18.04
N THR A 55 18.14 -21.88 -19.00
CA THR A 55 18.97 -20.72 -18.74
C THR A 55 18.13 -19.79 -17.87
N THR A 56 18.52 -19.61 -16.61
CA THR A 56 17.89 -18.64 -15.73
C THR A 56 18.18 -17.27 -16.33
N GLU A 57 17.19 -16.67 -16.98
CA GLU A 57 17.31 -15.30 -17.52
C GLU A 57 17.71 -14.38 -16.38
N PHE A 58 18.84 -13.70 -16.54
CA PHE A 58 19.25 -12.66 -15.61
C PHE A 58 18.31 -11.48 -15.79
N VAL A 59 17.33 -11.35 -14.89
CA VAL A 59 16.46 -10.17 -14.84
C VAL A 59 17.26 -9.04 -14.23
N ALA A 60 17.54 -8.01 -15.03
CA ALA A 60 18.24 -6.82 -14.55
C ALA A 60 17.41 -6.15 -13.43
N PRO A 61 18.05 -5.68 -12.35
CA PRO A 61 17.35 -5.01 -11.27
C PRO A 61 16.75 -3.69 -11.77
N THR A 62 15.55 -3.37 -11.32
CA THR A 62 14.82 -2.13 -11.64
C THR A 62 14.98 -1.06 -10.57
N VAL A 63 15.39 -1.45 -9.36
CA VAL A 63 15.59 -0.58 -8.19
C VAL A 63 16.89 -0.97 -7.49
N ALA A 64 17.59 0.03 -6.97
CA ALA A 64 18.77 -0.15 -6.13
C ALA A 64 18.82 0.92 -5.03
N ILE A 65 19.65 0.66 -4.01
CA ILE A 65 20.00 1.63 -2.98
C ILE A 65 21.42 2.11 -3.25
N THR A 66 21.66 3.42 -3.34
CA THR A 66 23.02 3.95 -3.51
C THR A 66 23.87 3.76 -2.25
N ARG A 67 25.17 4.07 -2.33
CA ARG A 67 26.08 4.04 -1.18
C ARG A 67 25.61 4.89 0.00
N PHE A 68 24.94 6.00 -0.27
CA PHE A 68 24.40 6.89 0.77
C PHE A 68 23.01 6.48 1.27
N GLY A 69 22.52 5.30 0.87
CA GLY A 69 21.23 4.79 1.33
C GLY A 69 20.04 5.38 0.58
N ILE A 70 20.26 5.98 -0.60
CA ILE A 70 19.21 6.62 -1.39
C ILE A 70 18.58 5.58 -2.33
N PRO A 71 17.27 5.32 -2.22
CA PRO A 71 16.54 4.52 -3.19
C PRO A 71 16.49 5.21 -4.56
N VAL A 72 16.88 4.49 -5.61
CA VAL A 72 16.90 4.97 -6.99
C VAL A 72 16.41 3.89 -7.95
N ARG A 73 15.82 4.30 -9.06
CA ARG A 73 15.56 3.37 -10.17
C ARG A 73 16.82 3.11 -10.94
N VAL A 74 16.98 1.88 -11.41
CA VAL A 74 18.07 1.46 -12.28
C VAL A 74 17.57 1.47 -13.72
N SER A 75 18.21 2.23 -14.59
CA SER A 75 17.93 2.21 -16.02
C SER A 75 18.85 1.26 -16.78
N GLU A 76 20.12 1.17 -16.36
CA GLU A 76 21.12 0.30 -16.99
C GLU A 76 22.20 -0.09 -15.98
N VAL A 77 22.74 -1.30 -16.12
CA VAL A 77 23.90 -1.79 -15.36
C VAL A 77 25.02 -2.05 -16.35
N THR A 78 26.18 -1.43 -16.15
CA THR A 78 27.38 -1.63 -16.97
C THR A 78 28.44 -2.41 -16.18
N ASP A 79 29.54 -2.78 -16.83
CA ASP A 79 30.67 -3.45 -16.16
C ASP A 79 31.36 -2.57 -15.10
N GLN A 80 31.18 -1.25 -15.17
CA GLN A 80 31.94 -0.27 -14.37
C GLN A 80 31.07 0.62 -13.49
N SER A 81 29.76 0.73 -13.77
CA SER A 81 28.87 1.67 -13.11
C SER A 81 27.40 1.30 -13.25
N TRP A 82 26.56 2.04 -12.52
CA TRP A 82 25.12 1.97 -12.55
C TRP A 82 24.56 3.26 -13.13
N LEU A 83 23.79 3.16 -14.21
CA LEU A 83 22.97 4.28 -14.67
C LEU A 83 21.65 4.22 -13.92
N VAL A 84 21.41 5.26 -13.13
CA VAL A 84 20.25 5.37 -12.24
C VAL A 84 19.47 6.63 -12.54
N ILE A 85 18.21 6.67 -12.10
CA ILE A 85 17.41 7.90 -12.08
C ILE A 85 17.39 8.42 -10.65
N ASP A 86 17.87 9.66 -10.48
CA ASP A 86 17.97 10.31 -9.17
C ASP A 86 16.59 10.77 -8.65
N PRO A 87 16.49 11.24 -7.38
CA PRO A 87 15.23 11.73 -6.81
C PRO A 87 14.57 12.90 -7.57
N CYS A 88 15.29 13.55 -8.49
CA CYS A 88 14.79 14.62 -9.35
C CYS A 88 14.30 14.13 -10.71
N GLY A 89 14.45 12.83 -11.02
CA GLY A 89 14.11 12.27 -12.32
C GLY A 89 15.22 12.38 -13.35
N ASP A 90 16.42 12.80 -12.96
CA ASP A 90 17.56 12.95 -13.86
C ASP A 90 18.41 11.67 -13.90
N ALA A 91 18.90 11.31 -15.08
CA ALA A 91 19.85 10.21 -15.21
C ALA A 91 21.21 10.57 -14.59
N LYS A 92 21.73 9.70 -13.74
CA LYS A 92 23.03 9.81 -13.08
C LYS A 92 23.79 8.50 -13.17
N GLU A 93 25.10 8.61 -13.26
CA GLU A 93 25.99 7.47 -13.13
C GLU A 93 26.47 7.39 -11.68
N VAL A 94 26.40 6.22 -11.07
CA VAL A 94 26.97 5.95 -9.74
C VAL A 94 27.87 4.73 -9.81
N SER A 95 28.98 4.79 -9.08
CA SER A 95 29.98 3.74 -9.00
C SER A 95 29.51 2.53 -8.18
N THR A 96 28.62 2.73 -7.21
CA THR A 96 28.13 1.67 -6.32
C THR A 96 26.65 1.83 -6.01
N ALA A 97 25.88 0.77 -6.31
CA ALA A 97 24.50 0.62 -5.87
C ALA A 97 24.23 -0.84 -5.48
N PHE A 98 23.29 -1.04 -4.57
CA PHE A 98 22.89 -2.35 -4.05
C PHE A 98 21.50 -2.69 -4.58
N PRO A 99 21.36 -3.68 -5.48
CA PRO A 99 20.07 -4.08 -6.01
C PRO A 99 19.06 -4.42 -4.92
N VAL A 100 17.86 -3.85 -5.03
CA VAL A 100 16.71 -4.26 -4.21
C VAL A 100 15.99 -5.38 -4.94
N ARG A 101 15.74 -6.49 -4.25
CA ARG A 101 14.99 -7.62 -4.77
C ARG A 101 13.76 -7.88 -3.90
N GLU A 102 12.68 -8.30 -4.53
CA GLU A 102 11.48 -8.84 -3.88
C GLU A 102 10.85 -7.86 -2.86
N THR A 103 10.48 -6.67 -3.31
CA THR A 103 9.73 -5.71 -2.49
C THR A 103 8.26 -6.11 -2.45
N GLU A 104 7.68 -6.24 -1.27
CA GLU A 104 6.24 -6.52 -1.11
C GLU A 104 5.44 -5.23 -0.97
N VAL A 105 6.00 -4.23 -0.30
CA VAL A 105 5.32 -2.94 -0.05
C VAL A 105 6.29 -1.78 -0.18
N VAL A 106 5.88 -0.74 -0.89
CA VAL A 106 6.59 0.54 -0.93
C VAL A 106 5.92 1.51 0.06
N LEU A 107 6.74 2.13 0.90
CA LEU A 107 6.32 3.18 1.84
C LEU A 107 6.82 4.52 1.34
N ASP A 108 5.92 5.45 1.06
CA ASP A 108 6.26 6.80 0.64
C ASP A 108 6.06 7.78 1.81
N PRO A 109 7.11 8.14 2.57
CA PRO A 109 7.01 9.25 3.49
C PRO A 109 6.90 10.56 2.68
N GLY A 110 5.71 11.17 2.73
CA GLY A 110 5.39 12.38 2.00
C GLY A 110 6.36 13.53 2.28
N HIS A 111 6.45 14.48 1.34
CA HIS A 111 7.33 15.66 1.43
C HIS A 111 8.82 15.32 1.55
N GLY A 112 9.68 16.25 1.99
CA GLY A 112 11.12 16.05 2.20
C GLY A 112 11.99 17.23 1.72
N GLY A 113 13.07 17.51 2.45
CA GLY A 113 14.06 18.53 2.09
C GLY A 113 13.46 19.93 1.93
N LYS A 114 13.43 20.45 0.70
CA LYS A 114 12.86 21.78 0.39
C LYS A 114 11.36 21.88 0.66
N ASP A 115 10.66 20.75 0.69
CA ASP A 115 9.24 20.68 0.94
C ASP A 115 9.03 20.15 2.36
N PRO A 116 8.76 21.02 3.35
CA PRO A 116 8.53 20.58 4.72
C PRO A 116 7.12 20.01 4.94
N GLY A 117 6.21 20.14 3.97
CA GLY A 117 4.78 19.97 4.18
C GLY A 117 4.22 20.96 5.20
N ALA A 118 3.22 20.52 5.96
CA ALA A 118 2.69 21.27 7.09
C ALA A 118 3.72 21.49 8.21
N ARG A 119 3.41 22.41 9.12
CA ARG A 119 4.19 22.65 10.35
C ARG A 119 3.27 22.63 11.55
N GLY A 120 3.63 21.84 12.55
CA GLY A 120 2.92 21.76 13.81
C GLY A 120 3.25 22.92 14.76
N PRO A 121 2.51 23.04 15.87
CA PRO A 121 2.71 24.08 16.89
C PRO A 121 4.08 24.01 17.58
N THR A 122 4.73 22.84 17.57
CA THR A 122 6.07 22.61 18.14
C THR A 122 7.20 23.00 17.17
N GLY A 123 6.88 23.38 15.93
CA GLY A 123 7.84 23.59 14.85
C GLY A 123 8.18 22.33 14.05
N LEU A 124 7.69 21.16 14.47
CA LEU A 124 7.83 19.88 13.76
C LEU A 124 7.30 20.02 12.32
N LYS A 125 8.13 19.60 11.36
CA LYS A 125 7.75 19.54 9.95
C LYS A 125 7.01 18.24 9.68
N GLU A 126 6.02 18.29 8.80
CA GLU A 126 5.32 17.10 8.34
C GLU A 126 6.28 16.09 7.70
N SER A 127 7.23 16.57 6.88
CA SER A 127 8.23 15.71 6.23
C SER A 127 9.06 14.89 7.23
N GLU A 128 9.36 15.45 8.39
CA GLU A 128 10.11 14.78 9.45
C GLU A 128 9.25 13.71 10.14
N LEU A 129 8.01 14.05 10.48
CA LEU A 129 7.09 13.12 11.11
C LEU A 129 6.72 11.96 10.18
N ASN A 130 6.42 12.25 8.91
CA ASN A 130 6.14 11.24 7.88
C ASN A 130 7.30 10.23 7.76
N LEU A 131 8.55 10.72 7.78
CA LEU A 131 9.72 9.85 7.72
C LEU A 131 9.85 8.98 8.97
N ARG A 132 9.69 9.55 10.17
CA ARG A 132 9.75 8.81 11.44
C ARG A 132 8.70 7.70 11.48
N VAL A 133 7.46 7.99 11.07
CA VAL A 133 6.38 6.99 10.99
C VAL A 133 6.70 5.93 9.94
N ALA A 134 7.11 6.29 8.72
CA ALA A 134 7.42 5.32 7.67
C ALA A 134 8.56 4.37 8.06
N LEU A 135 9.62 4.87 8.71
CA LEU A 135 10.70 4.04 9.23
C LEU A 135 10.23 3.08 10.32
N ALA A 136 9.38 3.55 11.25
CA ALA A 136 8.81 2.70 12.28
C ALA A 136 7.89 1.63 11.69
N VAL A 137 7.05 1.97 10.71
CA VAL A 137 6.19 1.01 9.97
C VAL A 137 7.05 -0.02 9.24
N SER A 138 8.11 0.42 8.55
CA SER A 138 9.05 -0.47 7.87
C SER A 138 9.67 -1.47 8.85
N GLN A 139 10.10 -1.02 10.03
CA GLN A 139 10.62 -1.90 11.07
C GLN A 139 9.57 -2.94 11.52
N ARG A 140 8.32 -2.53 11.75
CA ARG A 140 7.22 -3.45 12.14
C ARG A 140 6.92 -4.48 11.06
N LEU A 141 6.99 -4.10 9.79
CA LEU A 141 6.80 -5.02 8.67
C LEU A 141 7.96 -5.99 8.53
N GLN A 142 9.20 -5.53 8.72
CA GLN A 142 10.38 -6.40 8.72
C GLN A 142 10.37 -7.42 9.88
N GLU A 143 9.86 -7.03 11.06
CA GLU A 143 9.61 -7.95 12.19
C GLU A 143 8.64 -9.09 11.82
N LYS A 144 7.83 -8.89 10.76
CA LYS A 144 6.87 -9.85 10.20
C LYS A 144 7.37 -10.50 8.91
N GLU A 145 8.66 -10.35 8.59
CA GLU A 145 9.30 -10.84 7.36
C GLU A 145 8.74 -10.23 6.07
N ILE A 146 7.99 -9.12 6.16
CA ILE A 146 7.47 -8.37 5.00
C ILE A 146 8.53 -7.38 4.52
N ARG A 147 8.96 -7.54 3.28
CA ARG A 147 10.02 -6.69 2.68
C ARG A 147 9.47 -5.36 2.20
N THR A 148 10.13 -4.29 2.63
CA THR A 148 9.73 -2.92 2.34
C THR A 148 10.80 -2.15 1.59
N LEU A 149 10.35 -1.23 0.75
CA LEU A 149 11.17 -0.18 0.14
C LEU A 149 10.60 1.16 0.58
N LEU A 150 11.43 2.08 1.06
CA LEU A 150 10.99 3.47 1.24
C LEU A 150 11.29 4.28 -0.02
N THR A 151 10.47 5.26 -0.38
CA THR A 151 10.82 6.20 -1.47
C THR A 151 11.92 7.17 -1.08
N ARG A 152 12.07 7.44 0.22
CA ARG A 152 13.21 8.15 0.80
C ARG A 152 13.52 7.67 2.21
N THR A 153 14.80 7.71 2.56
CA THR A 153 15.33 7.26 3.86
C THR A 153 15.90 8.41 4.70
N GLY A 154 15.91 9.64 4.15
CA GLY A 154 16.42 10.85 4.80
C GLY A 154 15.60 12.10 4.48
N ASP A 155 16.04 13.25 4.99
CA ASP A 155 15.41 14.56 4.73
C ASP A 155 15.94 15.19 3.43
N TYR A 156 15.56 14.59 2.31
CA TYR A 156 15.79 15.13 0.98
C TYR A 156 14.49 15.12 0.17
N TYR A 157 14.45 15.96 -0.85
CA TYR A 157 13.29 16.06 -1.73
C TYR A 157 13.33 15.00 -2.82
N ILE A 158 12.18 14.43 -3.13
CA ILE A 158 11.95 13.55 -4.29
C ILE A 158 10.71 14.04 -5.04
N GLU A 159 10.84 14.19 -6.35
CA GLU A 159 9.77 14.64 -7.24
C GLU A 159 8.58 13.67 -7.21
N LEU A 160 7.36 14.19 -7.35
CA LEU A 160 6.15 13.38 -7.26
C LEU A 160 6.11 12.27 -8.31
N ASP A 161 6.58 12.55 -9.52
CA ASP A 161 6.60 11.57 -10.61
C ASP A 161 7.65 10.48 -10.36
N GLU A 162 8.76 10.81 -9.68
CA GLU A 162 9.76 9.82 -9.33
C GLU A 162 9.31 8.92 -8.16
N ARG A 163 8.54 9.45 -7.20
CA ARG A 163 7.89 8.61 -6.16
C ARG A 163 7.01 7.53 -6.79
N VAL A 164 6.19 7.93 -7.77
CA VAL A 164 5.31 7.02 -8.52
C VAL A 164 6.16 6.00 -9.28
N ALA A 165 7.12 6.48 -10.08
CA ALA A 165 7.94 5.61 -10.91
C ALA A 165 8.74 4.60 -10.08
N LEU A 166 9.32 5.02 -8.95
CA LEU A 166 10.06 4.15 -8.04
C LEU A 166 9.14 3.09 -7.41
N GLY A 167 7.92 3.48 -7.03
CA GLY A 167 6.90 2.56 -6.54
C GLY A 167 6.54 1.48 -7.56
N ASP A 168 6.24 1.90 -8.80
CA ASP A 168 5.91 0.97 -9.89
C ASP A 168 7.11 0.08 -10.25
N ALA A 169 8.33 0.64 -10.28
CA ALA A 169 9.56 -0.10 -10.60
C ALA A 169 9.90 -1.17 -9.56
N ALA A 170 9.43 -1.03 -8.32
CA ALA A 170 9.66 -2.01 -7.26
C ALA A 170 8.83 -3.31 -7.46
N ASN A 171 7.82 -3.30 -8.33
CA ASN A 171 6.89 -4.41 -8.54
C ASN A 171 6.23 -4.92 -7.23
N SER A 172 5.98 -4.00 -6.31
CA SER A 172 5.36 -4.32 -5.01
C SER A 172 3.85 -4.55 -5.12
N ALA A 173 3.27 -5.22 -4.13
CA ALA A 173 1.82 -5.42 -4.05
C ALA A 173 1.06 -4.13 -3.68
N ALA A 174 1.71 -3.22 -2.94
CA ALA A 174 1.10 -1.95 -2.53
C ALA A 174 2.13 -0.82 -2.38
N LEU A 175 1.68 0.40 -2.69
CA LEU A 175 2.33 1.68 -2.39
C LEU A 175 1.50 2.46 -1.36
N VAL A 176 2.05 2.68 -0.16
CA VAL A 176 1.37 3.44 0.90
C VAL A 176 2.09 4.75 1.12
N SER A 177 1.43 5.86 0.79
CA SER A 177 1.94 7.20 1.08
C SER A 177 1.47 7.68 2.44
N ILE A 178 2.40 8.15 3.27
CA ILE A 178 2.18 8.51 4.67
C ILE A 178 2.30 10.03 4.82
N HIS A 179 1.22 10.64 5.30
CA HIS A 179 1.04 12.08 5.47
C HIS A 179 0.35 12.44 6.80
N HIS A 180 0.47 13.72 7.18
CA HIS A 180 -0.30 14.29 8.29
C HIS A 180 -0.99 15.58 7.85
N ASN A 181 -2.28 15.63 8.10
CA ASN A 181 -3.21 16.56 7.48
C ASN A 181 -3.00 18.01 7.95
N ALA A 182 -3.41 18.94 7.10
CA ALA A 182 -3.46 20.38 7.36
C ALA A 182 -4.35 21.09 6.32
N PRO A 183 -4.83 22.32 6.58
CA PRO A 183 -4.77 23.08 7.84
C PRO A 183 -5.70 22.48 8.91
N ILE A 184 -5.77 23.10 10.09
CA ILE A 184 -6.68 22.66 11.16
C ILE A 184 -8.13 22.58 10.67
N ALA A 185 -8.81 21.48 11.02
CA ALA A 185 -10.24 21.27 10.73
C ALA A 185 -11.14 21.70 11.90
N ALA A 186 -12.43 21.35 11.84
CA ALA A 186 -13.37 21.64 12.93
C ALA A 186 -13.09 20.73 14.14
N ALA A 187 -13.36 21.24 15.35
CA ALA A 187 -13.30 20.45 16.57
C ALA A 187 -14.17 19.19 16.46
N SER A 188 -13.63 18.05 16.90
CA SER A 188 -14.24 16.73 16.81
C SER A 188 -14.03 15.95 18.10
N ASN A 189 -14.96 15.04 18.40
CA ASN A 189 -14.82 14.07 19.49
C ASN A 189 -14.13 12.77 19.04
N THR A 190 -13.85 12.63 17.74
CA THR A 190 -13.19 11.46 17.14
C THR A 190 -12.04 11.91 16.24
N PRO A 191 -11.05 11.04 15.98
CA PRO A 191 -9.94 11.34 15.07
C PRO A 191 -10.40 11.77 13.68
N GLY A 192 -9.58 12.61 13.03
CA GLY A 192 -9.82 13.11 11.68
C GLY A 192 -9.07 12.36 10.58
N THR A 193 -8.80 11.07 10.77
CA THR A 193 -8.05 10.25 9.81
C THR A 193 -8.75 10.18 8.46
N GLU A 194 -7.99 10.37 7.39
CA GLU A 194 -8.47 10.27 6.02
C GLU A 194 -7.56 9.34 5.21
N VAL A 195 -8.14 8.49 4.37
CA VAL A 195 -7.36 7.64 3.47
C VAL A 195 -7.92 7.75 2.06
N PHE A 196 -7.09 8.18 1.13
CA PHE A 196 -7.47 8.41 -0.26
C PHE A 196 -7.15 7.17 -1.10
N ALA A 197 -8.18 6.62 -1.74
CA ALA A 197 -8.07 5.50 -2.66
C ALA A 197 -8.10 5.98 -4.12
N GLN A 198 -7.38 5.27 -5.00
CA GLN A 198 -7.46 5.49 -6.44
C GLN A 198 -8.86 5.18 -6.98
N THR A 199 -9.35 6.03 -7.88
CA THR A 199 -10.64 5.85 -8.52
C THR A 199 -10.58 4.69 -9.52
N GLY A 200 -11.54 3.77 -9.41
CA GLY A 200 -11.66 2.62 -10.32
C GLY A 200 -10.86 1.38 -9.90
N ASP A 201 -10.02 1.46 -8.86
CA ASP A 201 -9.28 0.32 -8.34
C ASP A 201 -9.88 -0.20 -7.03
N ASN A 202 -10.36 -1.45 -7.06
CA ASN A 202 -10.95 -2.13 -5.91
C ASN A 202 -9.90 -2.54 -4.87
N GLN A 203 -8.66 -2.84 -5.26
CA GLN A 203 -7.60 -3.17 -4.32
C GLN A 203 -7.11 -1.92 -3.59
N SER A 204 -7.00 -0.78 -4.28
CA SER A 204 -6.72 0.51 -3.64
C SER A 204 -7.83 0.92 -2.67
N ALA A 205 -9.10 0.68 -3.03
CA ALA A 205 -10.22 0.90 -2.12
C ALA A 205 -10.16 0.00 -0.88
N ARG A 206 -9.83 -1.28 -1.05
CA ARG A 206 -9.66 -2.24 0.05
C ARG A 206 -8.51 -1.83 0.98
N LEU A 207 -7.34 -1.52 0.42
CA LEU A 207 -6.17 -1.06 1.16
C LEU A 207 -6.49 0.21 1.97
N ALA A 208 -7.16 1.19 1.35
CA ALA A 208 -7.55 2.42 2.02
C ALA A 208 -8.53 2.16 3.18
N GLY A 209 -9.48 1.25 3.01
CA GLY A 209 -10.42 0.85 4.06
C GLY A 209 -9.74 0.20 5.26
N LEU A 210 -8.78 -0.71 5.01
CA LEU A 210 -8.00 -1.38 6.07
C LEU A 210 -7.11 -0.38 6.82
N LEU A 211 -6.38 0.46 6.10
CA LEU A 211 -5.54 1.51 6.70
C LEU A 211 -6.38 2.44 7.57
N HIS A 212 -7.54 2.88 7.07
CA HIS A 212 -8.43 3.76 7.81
C HIS A 212 -8.91 3.09 9.10
N GLU A 213 -9.45 1.87 9.01
CA GLU A 213 -10.02 1.14 10.14
C GLU A 213 -9.01 0.99 11.29
N HIS A 214 -7.85 0.39 11.01
CA HIS A 214 -6.85 0.12 12.03
C HIS A 214 -6.27 1.40 12.65
N VAL A 215 -6.01 2.43 11.84
CA VAL A 215 -5.48 3.72 12.34
C VAL A 215 -6.54 4.45 13.16
N PHE A 216 -7.77 4.54 12.66
CA PHE A 216 -8.86 5.23 13.32
C PHE A 216 -9.20 4.58 14.67
N GLU A 217 -9.26 3.25 14.73
CA GLU A 217 -9.50 2.51 15.97
C GLU A 217 -8.39 2.78 17.00
N ALA A 218 -7.12 2.71 16.59
CA ALA A 218 -6.00 2.96 17.48
C ALA A 218 -6.04 4.39 18.05
N LEU A 219 -6.26 5.40 17.21
CA LEU A 219 -6.34 6.79 17.66
C LEU A 219 -7.59 7.07 18.51
N SER A 220 -8.69 6.35 18.28
CA SER A 220 -9.92 6.49 19.06
C SER A 220 -9.77 6.01 20.51
N THR A 221 -8.71 5.27 20.83
CA THR A 221 -8.41 4.88 22.22
C THR A 221 -7.78 6.00 23.05
N ILE A 222 -7.31 7.08 22.41
CA ILE A 222 -6.67 8.19 23.10
C ILE A 222 -7.71 9.07 23.77
N GLU A 223 -7.69 9.08 25.10
CA GLU A 223 -8.52 9.96 25.91
C GLU A 223 -7.87 11.33 26.10
N ASN A 224 -8.68 12.34 26.42
CA ASN A 224 -8.23 13.71 26.76
C ASN A 224 -7.48 14.46 25.65
N LEU A 225 -7.64 14.04 24.39
CA LEU A 225 -7.15 14.78 23.23
C LEU A 225 -8.32 15.41 22.47
N GLN A 226 -8.26 16.73 22.24
CA GLN A 226 -9.22 17.42 21.39
C GLN A 226 -8.88 17.15 19.93
N TRP A 227 -9.62 16.26 19.28
CA TRP A 227 -9.43 15.98 17.86
C TRP A 227 -9.96 17.12 16.99
N THR A 228 -9.44 17.20 15.77
CA THR A 228 -10.05 17.92 14.67
C THR A 228 -10.36 16.97 13.54
N SER A 229 -11.47 17.23 12.84
CA SER A 229 -11.92 16.37 11.77
C SER A 229 -12.72 17.17 10.75
N ARG A 230 -12.63 16.76 9.49
CA ARG A 230 -13.57 17.19 8.47
C ARG A 230 -14.85 16.36 8.58
N TRP A 231 -15.97 16.97 8.21
CA TRP A 231 -17.27 16.28 8.23
C TRP A 231 -17.31 15.04 7.32
N ASP A 232 -16.41 14.97 6.34
CA ASP A 232 -16.22 13.89 5.38
C ASP A 232 -14.89 13.16 5.56
N ALA A 233 -14.30 13.15 6.77
CA ALA A 233 -13.15 12.29 7.07
C ALA A 233 -13.55 10.80 7.01
N GLY A 234 -12.61 9.94 6.65
CA GLY A 234 -12.89 8.53 6.38
C GLY A 234 -11.96 7.91 5.33
N ALA A 235 -12.25 6.69 4.89
CA ALA A 235 -11.73 6.19 3.62
C ALA A 235 -12.57 6.80 2.47
N LEU A 236 -11.95 7.46 1.50
CA LEU A 236 -12.67 8.18 0.45
C LEU A 236 -11.88 8.31 -0.85
N ARG A 237 -12.57 8.83 -1.88
CA ARG A 237 -11.95 9.30 -3.12
C ARG A 237 -11.90 10.81 -3.12
N VAL A 238 -10.78 11.36 -3.56
CA VAL A 238 -10.61 12.80 -3.75
C VAL A 238 -10.36 13.05 -5.23
N VAL A 239 -11.28 13.74 -5.89
CA VAL A 239 -11.23 14.01 -7.33
C VAL A 239 -11.09 15.50 -7.61
N ASN A 240 -10.48 15.86 -8.72
CA ASN A 240 -10.43 17.22 -9.23
C ASN A 240 -11.79 17.61 -9.85
N SER A 241 -11.95 18.86 -10.28
CA SER A 241 -13.19 19.32 -10.92
C SER A 241 -13.52 18.65 -12.26
N GLU A 242 -12.58 17.88 -12.83
CA GLU A 242 -12.73 17.12 -14.07
C GLU A 242 -13.07 15.63 -13.80
N GLY A 243 -13.10 15.21 -12.53
CA GLY A 243 -13.43 13.85 -12.11
C GLY A 243 -12.24 12.87 -12.06
N ALA A 244 -11.02 13.32 -12.34
CA ALA A 244 -9.81 12.51 -12.13
C ALA A 244 -9.32 12.62 -10.68
N ASP A 245 -8.63 11.60 -10.15
CA ASP A 245 -8.06 11.67 -8.80
C ASP A 245 -7.20 12.92 -8.62
N ALA A 246 -7.40 13.66 -7.52
CA ALA A 246 -6.83 14.98 -7.32
C ALA A 246 -5.30 14.95 -7.20
N TYR A 247 -4.79 13.99 -6.43
CA TYR A 247 -3.36 13.86 -6.10
C TYR A 247 -2.66 12.93 -7.09
N SER A 248 -1.52 13.35 -7.64
CA SER A 248 -0.80 12.57 -8.64
C SER A 248 -0.32 11.22 -8.11
N LEU A 249 0.06 11.14 -6.84
CA LEU A 249 0.50 9.91 -6.19
C LEU A 249 -0.64 8.90 -5.97
N VAL A 250 -1.90 9.34 -6.07
CA VAL A 250 -3.06 8.46 -6.10
C VAL A 250 -3.46 8.15 -7.54
N ARG A 251 -3.38 9.15 -8.44
CA ARG A 251 -3.86 9.06 -9.81
C ARG A 251 -2.98 8.19 -10.73
N LYS A 252 -1.66 8.30 -10.60
CA LYS A 252 -0.68 7.81 -11.59
C LYS A 252 -0.14 6.40 -11.38
N PRO A 253 0.07 5.89 -10.15
CA PRO A 253 0.64 4.56 -9.97
C PRO A 253 -0.13 3.47 -10.71
N GLN A 254 0.60 2.49 -11.22
CA GLN A 254 0.06 1.23 -11.72
C GLN A 254 -0.04 0.21 -10.59
N THR A 255 0.85 0.31 -9.60
CA THR A 255 0.75 -0.44 -8.35
C THR A 255 -0.45 0.02 -7.53
N THR A 256 -1.16 -0.93 -6.90
CA THR A 256 -2.20 -0.67 -5.89
C THR A 256 -1.71 0.36 -4.89
N ASN A 257 -2.47 1.40 -4.59
CA ASN A 257 -1.99 2.48 -3.73
C ASN A 257 -3.06 3.06 -2.80
N ALA A 258 -2.57 3.71 -1.75
CA ALA A 258 -3.38 4.55 -0.87
C ALA A 258 -2.53 5.69 -0.31
N LEU A 259 -3.14 6.86 -0.14
CA LEU A 259 -2.54 8.00 0.58
C LEU A 259 -3.24 8.15 1.93
N LEU A 260 -2.48 7.99 3.00
CA LEU A 260 -2.93 8.02 4.39
C LEU A 260 -2.61 9.38 5.02
N GLU A 261 -3.65 10.15 5.33
CA GLU A 261 -3.60 11.36 6.15
C GLU A 261 -3.99 11.00 7.59
N ILE A 262 -3.00 10.78 8.46
CA ILE A 262 -3.22 10.11 9.75
C ILE A 262 -4.03 10.97 10.73
N ALA A 263 -3.58 12.20 10.95
CA ALA A 263 -4.11 13.15 11.93
C ALA A 263 -3.69 14.58 11.53
N TYR A 264 -4.24 15.62 12.17
CA TYR A 264 -3.99 17.01 11.77
C TYR A 264 -2.78 17.62 12.48
N LEU A 265 -1.61 17.64 11.83
CA LEU A 265 -0.37 18.18 12.43
C LEU A 265 -0.47 19.67 12.80
N ALA A 266 -1.23 20.44 12.02
CA ALA A 266 -1.43 21.87 12.28
C ALA A 266 -2.36 22.16 13.48
N SER A 267 -3.05 21.14 14.02
CA SER A 267 -3.92 21.29 15.19
C SER A 267 -3.08 21.51 16.47
N PRO A 268 -3.37 22.54 17.30
CA PRO A 268 -2.62 22.79 18.53
C PRO A 268 -2.62 21.64 19.52
N SER A 269 -3.73 20.91 19.64
CA SER A 269 -3.90 19.76 20.53
C SER A 269 -3.19 18.53 19.96
N GLU A 270 -3.53 18.15 18.73
CA GLU A 270 -2.95 16.95 18.10
C GLU A 270 -1.46 17.14 17.89
N GLY A 271 -1.02 18.25 17.28
CA GLY A 271 0.38 18.47 16.91
C GLY A 271 1.38 18.44 18.06
N GLN A 272 0.95 18.65 19.32
CA GLN A 272 1.79 18.38 20.50
C GLN A 272 1.98 16.89 20.74
N PHE A 273 0.89 16.12 20.70
CA PHE A 273 0.92 14.67 20.82
C PHE A 273 1.68 14.01 19.66
N LEU A 274 1.42 14.44 18.42
CA LEU A 274 2.08 13.89 17.22
C LEU A 274 3.60 14.10 17.21
N ALA A 275 4.12 15.07 17.99
CA ALA A 275 5.55 15.30 18.10
C ALA A 275 6.30 14.29 18.99
N THR A 276 5.57 13.49 19.76
CA THR A 276 6.15 12.53 20.72
C THR A 276 6.63 11.25 20.03
N ASP A 277 7.61 10.57 20.63
CA ASP A 277 8.00 9.21 20.20
C ASP A 277 6.90 8.19 20.49
N GLU A 278 6.10 8.42 21.52
CA GLU A 278 4.94 7.60 21.87
C GLU A 278 3.95 7.52 20.70
N TYR A 279 3.62 8.66 20.09
CA TYR A 279 2.75 8.69 18.92
C TYR A 279 3.30 7.85 17.75
N VAL A 280 4.59 8.03 17.41
CA VAL A 280 5.22 7.30 16.30
C VAL A 280 5.14 5.79 16.51
N GLN A 281 5.44 5.32 17.73
CA GLN A 281 5.37 3.91 18.05
C GLN A 281 3.93 3.38 18.08
N LEU A 282 2.99 4.18 18.60
CA LEU A 282 1.58 3.85 18.66
C LEU A 282 0.98 3.64 17.27
N ILE A 283 1.31 4.50 16.30
CA ILE A 283 0.68 4.44 14.97
C ILE A 283 1.39 3.48 14.01
N ALA A 284 2.68 3.19 14.23
CA ALA A 284 3.40 2.26 13.37
C ALA A 284 2.79 0.85 13.36
N HIS A 285 2.32 0.38 14.52
CA HIS A 285 1.70 -0.94 14.66
C HIS A 285 0.41 -1.11 13.84
N PRO A 286 -0.65 -0.28 14.00
CA PRO A 286 -1.89 -0.43 13.23
C PRO A 286 -1.68 -0.29 11.72
N ILE A 287 -0.77 0.58 11.27
CA ILE A 287 -0.45 0.69 9.83
C ILE A 287 0.18 -0.61 9.31
N ALA A 288 1.15 -1.17 10.04
CA ALA A 288 1.80 -2.43 9.66
C ALA A 288 0.80 -3.60 9.66
N THR A 289 -0.09 -3.67 10.65
CA THR A 289 -1.16 -4.67 10.69
C THR A 289 -2.13 -4.54 9.52
N ALA A 290 -2.57 -3.33 9.16
CA ALA A 290 -3.43 -3.11 8.01
C ALA A 290 -2.77 -3.60 6.69
N ILE A 291 -1.47 -3.32 6.53
CA ILE A 291 -0.69 -3.76 5.37
C ILE A 291 -0.54 -5.28 5.35
N GLU A 292 -0.20 -5.92 6.48
CA GLU A 292 -0.12 -7.38 6.58
C GLU A 292 -1.47 -8.03 6.25
N THR A 293 -2.57 -7.51 6.80
CA THR A 293 -3.93 -7.99 6.50
C THR A 293 -4.26 -7.83 5.00
N PHE A 294 -3.84 -6.73 4.38
CA PHE A 294 -3.98 -6.52 2.94
C PHE A 294 -3.24 -7.60 2.13
N LEU A 295 -2.00 -7.91 2.50
CA LEU A 295 -1.14 -8.87 1.79
C LEU A 295 -1.57 -10.33 1.97
N THR A 296 -2.10 -10.68 3.15
CA THR A 296 -2.24 -12.09 3.57
C THR A 296 -3.68 -12.59 3.61
N THR A 297 -4.67 -11.71 3.46
CA THR A 297 -6.09 -12.06 3.56
C THR A 297 -6.92 -11.35 2.48
N ASP A 298 -8.20 -11.71 2.37
CA ASP A 298 -9.22 -10.98 1.59
C ASP A 298 -10.11 -10.08 2.45
N GLN A 299 -9.75 -9.84 3.72
CA GLN A 299 -10.56 -9.02 4.63
C GLN A 299 -10.74 -7.60 4.06
N LEU A 300 -11.96 -7.08 4.19
CA LEU A 300 -12.27 -5.70 3.88
C LEU A 300 -12.07 -4.84 5.14
N GLY A 301 -11.78 -3.56 4.97
CA GLY A 301 -11.85 -2.59 6.07
C GLY A 301 -13.05 -1.66 5.94
N THR A 302 -12.93 -0.46 6.52
CA THR A 302 -13.97 0.57 6.46
C THR A 302 -14.41 0.84 5.01
N PRO A 303 -15.72 0.77 4.68
CA PRO A 303 -16.20 1.12 3.35
C PRO A 303 -15.88 2.55 2.96
N LEU A 304 -15.54 2.77 1.70
CA LEU A 304 -15.32 4.13 1.18
C LEU A 304 -16.61 4.96 1.29
N LEU A 305 -16.45 6.25 1.58
CA LEU A 305 -17.54 7.20 1.50
C LEU A 305 -18.14 7.21 0.08
N ASN A 306 -19.48 7.16 0.01
CA ASN A 306 -20.21 7.09 -1.25
C ASN A 306 -19.96 8.31 -2.15
N ARG A 307 -19.77 9.49 -1.55
CA ARG A 307 -19.56 10.74 -2.27
C ARG A 307 -18.08 11.08 -2.30
N PRO A 308 -17.47 11.27 -3.49
CA PRO A 308 -16.10 11.74 -3.57
C PRO A 308 -16.01 13.21 -3.14
N ARG A 309 -14.88 13.57 -2.54
CA ARG A 309 -14.52 14.96 -2.25
C ARG A 309 -13.97 15.60 -3.51
N VAL A 310 -14.47 16.79 -3.87
CA VAL A 310 -13.89 17.57 -4.97
C VAL A 310 -12.81 18.50 -4.41
N HIS A 311 -11.57 18.36 -4.89
CA HIS A 311 -10.45 19.20 -4.51
C HIS A 311 -9.49 19.39 -5.69
N ASN A 312 -9.09 20.63 -5.96
CA ASN A 312 -8.09 20.97 -6.96
C ASN A 312 -6.81 21.44 -6.24
N PRO A 313 -5.85 20.54 -5.98
CA PRO A 313 -4.63 20.91 -5.27
C PRO A 313 -3.82 21.91 -6.09
N SER A 314 -3.29 22.94 -5.45
CA SER A 314 -2.34 23.86 -6.08
C SER A 314 -1.04 23.12 -6.38
N GLY A 315 -0.54 23.19 -7.63
CA GLY A 315 0.73 22.58 -7.99
C GLY A 315 1.91 23.14 -7.18
N GLY A 316 2.82 22.26 -6.75
CA GLY A 316 4.04 22.63 -6.04
C GLY A 316 5.14 23.21 -6.94
N ARG A 317 6.11 23.90 -6.34
CA ARG A 317 7.29 24.44 -7.07
C ARG A 317 8.21 23.30 -7.55
N ARG A 318 8.45 23.25 -8.86
CA ARG A 318 9.18 22.18 -9.58
C ARG A 318 10.72 22.23 -9.54
N THR A 319 11.32 23.06 -8.68
CA THR A 319 12.79 23.17 -8.64
C THR A 319 13.36 22.07 -7.76
N CYS A 320 13.76 20.94 -8.32
CA CYS A 320 14.33 19.84 -7.55
C CYS A 320 15.78 20.15 -7.13
N PRO A 321 16.11 20.21 -5.81
CA PRO A 321 17.47 20.39 -5.36
C PRO A 321 18.29 19.12 -5.64
N THR A 322 19.56 19.28 -6.03
CA THR A 322 20.47 18.16 -6.21
C THR A 322 20.59 17.35 -4.92
N VAL A 323 20.46 16.03 -5.03
CA VAL A 323 20.72 15.07 -3.97
C VAL A 323 22.02 14.36 -4.30
N ASP A 324 22.97 14.38 -3.37
CA ASP A 324 24.24 13.68 -3.54
C ASP A 324 24.04 12.16 -3.40
N LEU A 325 24.52 11.37 -4.36
CA LEU A 325 24.20 9.94 -4.46
C LEU A 325 25.32 9.02 -3.95
N GLU A 326 26.58 9.47 -3.90
CA GLU A 326 27.73 8.63 -3.58
C GLU A 326 28.99 9.34 -3.06
#